data_AF-A0A3D0Y1H0-F1
#
_entry.id   AF-A0A3D0Y1H0-F1
#
_cell.length_a   1.000
_cell.length_b   1.000
_cell.length_c   1.000
_cell.angle_alpha   90.00
_cell.angle_beta   90.00
_cell.angle_gamma   90.00
#
_symmetry.space_group_name_H-M   'P 1'
#
loop_
_entity.id
_entity.type
_entity.pdbx_description
1 polymer ?
#
loop_
_entity_poly.entity_id
_entity_poly.type
_entity_poly.pdbx_seq_one_letter_code
_entity_poly.pdbx_strand_id
1 'polypeptide(L)'
;MLKEIMDYLPTHIKAIIISYLEKDIHLKDSIEEIRIRSNGDLSIKMGQDIISLFSNVTKDEIQETFENICEKSIYSYTKQISEGFITIKGGNRVGITGSVVMEKDNVINMNYISSLNFRIARQIKDVSDSILKHVINIQDNSIYNTIIASAPGAGKTTILRDFVRKISNRNT
;
A
#
# COMPACT_ATOMS: atom_id res chain seq x y z
N MET A 1 -3.09 -9.14 -4.37
CA MET A 1 -2.36 -7.89 -4.10
C MET A 1 -2.76 -6.82 -5.12
N LEU A 2 -2.10 -6.63 -6.27
CA LEU A 2 -2.51 -5.56 -7.20
C LEU A 2 -3.94 -5.76 -7.77
N LYS A 3 -4.33 -7.00 -8.08
CA LYS A 3 -5.70 -7.31 -8.57
C LYS A 3 -6.79 -6.80 -7.63
N GLU A 4 -6.57 -6.92 -6.31
CA GLU A 4 -7.54 -6.48 -5.30
C GLU A 4 -7.71 -4.95 -5.31
N ILE A 5 -6.65 -4.20 -5.62
CA ILE A 5 -6.73 -2.72 -5.76
C ILE A 5 -7.50 -2.35 -7.03
N MET A 6 -7.24 -3.04 -8.13
CA MET A 6 -7.89 -2.78 -9.41
C MET A 6 -9.40 -2.93 -9.35
N ASP A 7 -9.94 -3.72 -8.41
CA ASP A 7 -11.39 -3.89 -8.25
C ASP A 7 -12.08 -2.60 -7.75
N TYR A 8 -11.37 -1.71 -7.05
CA TYR A 8 -11.93 -0.47 -6.50
C TYR A 8 -11.90 0.72 -7.48
N LEU A 9 -11.06 0.66 -8.51
CA LEU A 9 -10.81 1.78 -9.42
C LEU A 9 -11.90 1.88 -10.52
N PRO A 10 -12.19 3.09 -11.04
CA PRO A 10 -12.99 3.28 -12.25
C PRO A 10 -12.29 2.74 -13.51
N THR A 11 -13.08 2.44 -14.55
CA THR A 11 -12.59 1.82 -15.79
C THR A 11 -11.46 2.61 -16.46
N HIS A 12 -11.54 3.94 -16.49
CA HIS A 12 -10.53 4.79 -17.11
C HIS A 12 -9.20 4.73 -16.35
N ILE A 13 -9.21 4.86 -15.01
CA ILE A 13 -8.00 4.68 -14.18
C ILE A 13 -7.41 3.27 -14.35
N LYS A 14 -8.25 2.22 -14.38
CA LYS A 14 -7.79 0.85 -14.64
C LYS A 14 -7.05 0.75 -15.98
N ALA A 15 -7.63 1.31 -17.04
CA ALA A 15 -7.04 1.26 -18.37
C ALA A 15 -5.66 1.92 -18.43
N ILE A 16 -5.49 3.08 -17.78
CA ILE A 16 -4.19 3.77 -17.70
C ILE A 16 -3.13 2.90 -17.01
N ILE A 17 -3.48 2.32 -15.85
CA ILE A 17 -2.57 1.45 -15.10
C ILE A 17 -2.22 0.19 -15.90
N ILE A 18 -3.21 -0.44 -16.53
CA ILE A 18 -3.01 -1.65 -17.34
C ILE A 18 -2.09 -1.35 -18.53
N SER A 19 -2.34 -0.27 -19.27
CA SER A 19 -1.50 0.14 -20.40
C SER A 19 -0.05 0.41 -19.98
N TYR A 20 0.17 0.94 -18.78
CA TYR A 20 1.52 1.09 -18.24
C TYR A 20 2.17 -0.26 -17.90
N LEU A 21 1.43 -1.17 -17.29
CA LEU A 21 1.90 -2.50 -16.90
C LEU A 21 2.17 -3.44 -18.10
N GLU A 22 1.49 -3.24 -19.23
CA GLU A 22 1.71 -4.00 -20.45
C GLU A 22 3.07 -3.73 -21.10
N LYS A 23 3.77 -2.66 -20.69
CA LYS A 23 5.11 -2.33 -21.20
C LYS A 23 6.18 -3.32 -20.71
N ASP A 24 6.02 -3.87 -19.52
CA ASP A 24 6.91 -4.88 -18.94
C ASP A 24 6.20 -5.68 -17.83
N ILE A 25 6.16 -7.00 -18.02
CA ILE A 25 5.51 -7.96 -17.11
C ILE A 25 6.06 -7.88 -15.68
N HIS A 26 7.33 -7.52 -15.51
CA HIS A 26 7.99 -7.46 -14.20
C HIS A 26 7.57 -6.25 -13.36
N LEU A 27 6.97 -5.22 -13.97
CA LEU A 27 6.52 -4.03 -13.26
C LEU A 27 5.42 -4.33 -12.24
N LYS A 28 4.60 -5.34 -12.51
CA LYS A 28 3.46 -5.67 -11.65
C LYS A 28 3.89 -5.99 -10.22
N ASP A 29 5.03 -6.66 -10.07
CA ASP A 29 5.53 -7.06 -8.77
C ASP A 29 6.30 -5.94 -8.08
N SER A 30 6.83 -4.93 -8.80
CA SER A 30 7.61 -3.84 -8.22
C SER A 30 6.78 -2.67 -7.67
N ILE A 31 5.48 -2.58 -7.98
CA ILE A 31 4.63 -1.48 -7.50
C ILE A 31 4.44 -1.54 -5.98
N GLU A 32 4.79 -0.42 -5.32
CA GLU A 32 4.61 -0.23 -3.88
C GLU A 32 3.47 0.74 -3.56
N GLU A 33 3.28 1.78 -4.38
CA GLU A 33 2.22 2.78 -4.18
C GLU A 33 1.58 3.18 -5.51
N ILE A 34 0.26 3.41 -5.49
CA ILE A 34 -0.49 4.07 -6.56
C ILE A 34 -1.16 5.31 -5.96
N ARG A 35 -0.82 6.48 -6.47
CA ARG A 35 -1.29 7.77 -5.97
C ARG A 35 -2.18 8.42 -7.01
N ILE A 36 -3.38 8.80 -6.60
CA ILE A 36 -4.40 9.42 -7.44
C ILE A 36 -4.69 10.80 -6.84
N ARG A 37 -4.56 11.87 -7.62
CA ARG A 37 -4.78 13.25 -7.15
C ARG A 37 -5.73 13.97 -8.09
N SER A 38 -6.67 14.73 -7.52
CA SER A 38 -7.55 15.60 -8.29
C SER A 38 -6.73 16.70 -8.94
N ASN A 39 -6.95 16.96 -10.23
CA ASN A 39 -6.23 17.99 -10.98
C ASN A 39 -4.69 17.81 -10.97
N GLY A 40 -4.21 16.59 -10.80
CA GLY A 40 -2.79 16.22 -10.84
C GLY A 40 -2.62 14.82 -11.41
N ASP A 41 -1.40 14.30 -11.34
CA ASP A 41 -1.08 13.03 -11.99
C ASP A 41 -1.51 11.81 -11.15
N LEU A 42 -2.00 10.79 -11.86
CA LEU A 42 -1.88 9.41 -11.41
C LEU A 42 -0.39 9.05 -11.38
N SER A 43 0.15 8.62 -10.25
CA SER A 43 1.56 8.22 -10.15
C SER A 43 1.75 6.87 -9.49
N ILE A 44 2.76 6.14 -9.97
CA ILE A 44 3.14 4.81 -9.49
C ILE A 44 4.52 4.92 -8.87
N LYS A 45 4.68 4.39 -7.66
CA LYS A 45 5.97 4.30 -6.98
C LYS A 45 6.51 2.88 -7.00
N MET A 46 7.78 2.74 -7.35
CA MET A 46 8.53 1.48 -7.35
C MET A 46 9.91 1.74 -6.74
N GLY A 47 10.17 1.26 -5.53
CA GLY A 47 11.41 1.56 -4.82
C GLY A 47 11.63 3.07 -4.64
N GLN A 48 12.68 3.60 -5.28
CA GLN A 48 13.01 5.04 -5.26
C GLN A 48 12.36 5.82 -6.39
N ASP A 49 11.84 5.15 -7.42
CA ASP A 49 11.28 5.79 -8.60
C ASP A 49 9.81 6.14 -8.40
N ILE A 50 9.41 7.31 -8.89
CA ILE A 50 8.03 7.76 -8.99
C ILE A 50 7.75 8.11 -10.44
N ILE A 51 6.76 7.45 -11.02
CA ILE A 51 6.40 7.61 -12.43
C ILE A 51 5.04 8.29 -12.49
N SER A 52 5.00 9.49 -13.05
CA SER A 52 3.76 10.20 -13.37
C SER A 52 3.17 9.66 -14.67
N LEU A 53 1.96 9.11 -14.58
CA LEU A 53 1.09 8.78 -15.69
C LEU A 53 0.17 10.00 -15.91
N PHE A 54 0.68 11.01 -16.61
CA PHE A 54 -0.05 12.24 -16.92
C PHE A 54 -1.41 11.88 -17.53
N SER A 55 -2.46 12.00 -16.72
CA SER A 55 -3.81 11.61 -17.07
C SER A 55 -4.79 12.54 -16.37
N ASN A 56 -5.85 12.91 -17.08
CA ASN A 56 -6.90 13.75 -16.52
C ASN A 56 -7.83 12.90 -15.66
N VAL A 57 -7.38 12.57 -14.44
CA VAL A 57 -8.25 11.94 -13.45
C VAL A 57 -9.22 12.99 -12.91
N THR A 58 -10.51 12.73 -13.08
CA THR A 58 -11.57 13.63 -12.64
C THR A 58 -11.85 13.50 -11.14
N LYS A 59 -12.47 14.52 -10.55
CA LYS A 59 -12.93 14.46 -9.15
C LYS A 59 -13.99 13.36 -8.95
N ASP A 60 -14.86 13.16 -9.95
CA ASP A 60 -15.91 12.15 -9.90
C ASP A 60 -15.32 10.73 -9.86
N GLU A 61 -14.26 10.46 -10.62
CA GLU A 61 -13.56 9.18 -10.55
C GLU A 61 -12.89 8.93 -9.19
N ILE A 62 -12.33 9.97 -8.57
CA ILE A 62 -11.75 9.86 -7.22
C ILE A 62 -12.85 9.58 -6.19
N GLN A 63 -13.98 10.28 -6.31
CA GLN A 63 -15.15 10.08 -5.48
C GLN A 63 -15.71 8.67 -5.63
N GLU A 64 -15.89 8.20 -6.87
CA GLU A 64 -16.33 6.84 -7.19
C GLU A 64 -15.38 5.80 -6.58
N THR A 65 -14.06 6.01 -6.74
CA THR A 65 -13.03 5.14 -6.15
C THR A 65 -13.19 5.05 -4.64
N PHE A 66 -13.35 6.20 -3.97
CA PHE A 66 -13.50 6.25 -2.52
C PHE A 66 -14.77 5.54 -2.04
N GLU A 67 -15.89 5.77 -2.71
CA GLU A 67 -17.14 5.09 -2.38
C GLU A 67 -17.01 3.57 -2.57
N ASN A 68 -16.32 3.13 -3.62
CA ASN A 68 -16.05 1.70 -3.84
C ASN A 68 -15.18 1.11 -2.72
N ILE A 69 -14.15 1.84 -2.25
CA ILE A 69 -13.33 1.44 -1.10
C ILE A 69 -14.19 1.30 0.17
N CYS A 70 -15.13 2.21 0.36
CA CYS A 70 -16.06 2.21 1.49
C CYS A 70 -17.25 1.25 1.30
N GLU A 71 -17.26 0.42 0.26
CA GLU A 71 -18.37 -0.49 -0.05
C GLU A 71 -19.73 0.23 -0.11
N LYS A 72 -19.72 1.47 -0.64
CA LYS A 72 -20.85 2.41 -0.68
C LYS A 72 -21.44 2.76 0.70
N SER A 73 -20.72 2.50 1.79
CA SER A 73 -21.13 2.76 3.18
C SER A 73 -20.05 3.53 3.96
N ILE A 74 -19.84 4.80 3.60
CA ILE A 74 -18.80 5.69 4.18
C ILE A 74 -18.86 5.71 5.72
N TYR A 75 -20.07 5.73 6.29
CA TYR A 75 -20.27 5.76 7.75
C TYR A 75 -19.62 4.57 8.46
N SER A 76 -19.59 3.40 7.83
CA SER A 76 -18.95 2.20 8.39
C SER A 76 -17.43 2.32 8.53
N TYR A 77 -16.82 3.28 7.83
CA TYR A 77 -15.37 3.51 7.78
C TYR A 77 -14.93 4.77 8.53
N THR A 78 -15.84 5.48 9.20
CA THR A 78 -15.59 6.77 9.86
C THR A 78 -14.35 6.78 10.77
N LYS A 79 -14.16 5.73 11.59
CA LYS A 79 -12.98 5.61 12.46
C LYS A 79 -11.66 5.53 11.67
N GLN A 80 -11.64 4.72 10.61
CA GLN A 80 -10.47 4.59 9.73
C GLN A 80 -10.19 5.91 8.98
N ILE A 81 -11.26 6.56 8.52
CA ILE A 81 -11.21 7.87 7.90
C ILE A 81 -10.61 8.92 8.85
N SER A 82 -11.00 8.93 10.14
CA SER A 82 -10.39 9.83 11.14
C SER A 82 -8.92 9.55 11.42
N GLU A 83 -8.47 8.31 11.20
CA GLU A 83 -7.06 7.91 11.27
C GLU A 83 -6.30 8.26 9.96
N GLY A 84 -7.00 8.72 8.92
CA GLY A 84 -6.43 9.16 7.65
C GLY A 84 -6.19 8.04 6.62
N PHE A 85 -6.62 6.80 6.89
CA PHE A 85 -6.47 5.69 5.95
C PHE A 85 -7.51 4.58 6.15
N ILE A 86 -7.85 3.87 5.07
CA ILE A 86 -8.70 2.66 5.11
C ILE A 86 -7.86 1.42 4.79
N THR A 87 -8.07 0.33 5.53
CA THR A 87 -7.50 -0.98 5.19
C THR A 87 -8.46 -1.74 4.27
N ILE A 88 -7.95 -2.24 3.15
CA ILE A 88 -8.72 -3.00 2.15
C ILE A 88 -8.21 -4.43 2.01
N LYS A 89 -8.87 -5.24 1.16
CA LYS A 89 -8.52 -6.65 0.90
C LYS A 89 -7.03 -6.81 0.59
N GLY A 90 -6.45 -7.93 1.04
CA GLY A 90 -5.02 -8.22 0.90
C GLY A 90 -4.11 -7.48 1.90
N GLY A 91 -4.68 -6.74 2.86
CA GLY A 91 -3.91 -5.97 3.84
C GLY A 91 -3.32 -4.67 3.28
N ASN A 92 -3.75 -4.26 2.08
CA ASN A 92 -3.38 -2.97 1.49
C ASN A 92 -4.02 -1.83 2.28
N ARG A 93 -3.43 -0.64 2.22
CA ARG A 93 -3.95 0.57 2.87
C ARG A 93 -4.17 1.67 1.86
N VAL A 94 -5.26 2.41 2.00
CA VAL A 94 -5.57 3.59 1.18
C VAL A 94 -5.52 4.82 2.07
N GLY A 95 -4.48 5.63 1.93
CA GLY A 95 -4.42 6.95 2.55
C GLY A 95 -5.39 7.90 1.84
N ILE A 96 -6.06 8.74 2.62
CA ILE A 96 -7.11 9.63 2.11
C ILE A 96 -6.76 11.08 2.44
N THR A 97 -7.01 11.99 1.51
CA THR A 97 -6.87 13.43 1.75
C THR A 97 -8.05 14.16 1.16
N GLY A 98 -8.70 14.99 1.97
CA GLY A 98 -9.89 15.74 1.59
C GLY A 98 -10.37 16.62 2.72
N SER A 99 -11.55 17.21 2.57
CA SER A 99 -12.20 17.99 3.63
C SER A 99 -13.05 17.07 4.49
N VAL A 100 -13.01 17.24 5.80
CA VAL A 100 -13.85 16.46 6.73
C VAL A 100 -14.81 17.38 7.46
N VAL A 101 -16.04 16.92 7.64
CA VAL A 101 -17.00 17.56 8.54
C VAL A 101 -16.91 16.85 9.87
N MET A 102 -16.64 17.61 10.92
CA MET A 102 -16.46 17.11 12.28
C MET A 102 -17.63 17.60 13.15
N GLU A 103 -18.13 16.73 14.03
CA GLU A 103 -19.05 17.10 15.11
C GLU A 103 -18.54 16.49 16.42
N LYS A 104 -18.31 17.33 17.45
CA LYS A 104 -17.81 16.90 18.77
C LYS A 104 -16.62 15.96 18.66
N ASP A 105 -15.60 16.37 17.91
CA ASP A 105 -14.35 15.63 17.64
C ASP A 105 -14.50 14.31 16.87
N ASN A 106 -15.70 13.99 16.36
CA ASN A 106 -15.93 12.84 15.51
C ASN A 106 -16.09 13.28 14.05
N VAL A 107 -15.46 12.58 13.12
CA VAL A 107 -15.78 12.73 11.70
C VAL A 107 -17.23 12.29 11.51
N ILE A 108 -18.09 13.15 10.97
CA ILE A 108 -19.47 12.79 10.62
C ILE A 108 -19.63 12.62 9.12
N ASN A 109 -18.78 13.27 8.32
CA ASN A 109 -18.78 13.13 6.87
C ASN A 109 -17.41 13.51 6.29
N MET A 110 -17.13 13.02 5.08
CA MET A 110 -15.96 13.41 4.30
C MET A 110 -16.42 14.00 2.96
N ASN A 111 -16.09 15.27 2.74
CA ASN A 111 -16.43 16.01 1.53
C ASN A 111 -15.16 16.28 0.72
N TYR A 112 -15.29 16.32 -0.60
CA TYR A 112 -14.21 16.76 -1.50
C TYR A 112 -12.90 15.99 -1.31
N ILE A 113 -12.91 14.69 -1.62
CA ILE A 113 -11.68 13.90 -1.64
C ILE A 113 -10.80 14.37 -2.78
N SER A 114 -9.62 14.83 -2.40
CA SER A 114 -8.63 15.43 -3.30
C SER A 114 -7.54 14.44 -3.70
N SER A 115 -7.31 13.40 -2.90
CA SER A 115 -6.36 12.36 -3.27
C SER A 115 -6.57 11.05 -2.53
N LEU A 116 -6.16 9.97 -3.19
CA LEU A 116 -6.09 8.62 -2.65
C LEU A 116 -4.67 8.06 -2.87
N ASN A 117 -4.10 7.43 -1.85
CA ASN A 117 -2.81 6.76 -1.95
C ASN A 117 -2.95 5.28 -1.56
N PHE A 118 -2.99 4.40 -2.54
CA PHE A 118 -2.97 2.97 -2.35
C PHE A 118 -1.55 2.51 -2.07
N ARG A 119 -1.28 2.09 -0.84
CA ARG A 119 -0.05 1.41 -0.45
C ARG A 119 -0.26 -0.10 -0.54
N ILE A 120 0.48 -0.72 -1.45
CA ILE A 120 0.35 -2.15 -1.74
C ILE A 120 1.09 -2.94 -0.67
N ALA A 121 0.36 -3.80 0.03
CA ALA A 121 0.95 -4.79 0.90
C ALA A 121 1.73 -5.78 0.03
N ARG A 122 3.03 -5.91 0.32
CA ARG A 122 3.90 -6.88 -0.36
C ARG A 122 4.67 -7.68 0.67
N GLN A 123 4.73 -8.98 0.42
CA GLN A 123 5.67 -9.87 1.07
C GLN A 123 6.71 -10.30 0.04
N ILE A 124 7.97 -9.97 0.30
CA ILE A 124 9.08 -10.56 -0.45
C ILE A 124 9.61 -11.71 0.39
N LYS A 125 9.56 -12.91 -0.17
CA LYS A 125 9.99 -14.14 0.48
C LYS A 125 11.48 -14.37 0.24
N ASP A 126 12.12 -15.05 1.17
CA ASP A 126 13.44 -15.66 0.99
C ASP A 126 14.60 -14.65 0.85
N VAL A 127 14.31 -13.36 1.04
CA VAL A 127 15.31 -12.28 1.07
C VAL A 127 16.20 -12.32 2.31
N SER A 128 15.79 -13.02 3.37
CA SER A 128 16.56 -13.16 4.60
C SER A 128 17.49 -14.38 4.63
N ASP A 129 17.51 -15.21 3.58
CA ASP A 129 18.29 -16.48 3.58
C ASP A 129 19.78 -16.28 3.73
N SER A 130 20.33 -15.28 3.06
CA SER A 130 21.76 -15.00 3.12
C SER A 130 22.23 -14.57 4.52
N ILE A 131 21.32 -14.00 5.33
CA ILE A 131 21.65 -13.45 6.65
C ILE A 131 21.24 -14.36 7.81
N LEU A 132 20.34 -15.33 7.59
CA LEU A 132 19.79 -16.21 8.64
C LEU A 132 20.89 -16.88 9.49
N LYS A 133 21.97 -17.34 8.84
CA LYS A 133 23.13 -17.96 9.49
C LYS A 133 23.88 -17.06 10.47
N HIS A 134 23.72 -15.74 10.36
CA HIS A 134 24.38 -14.76 11.23
C HIS A 134 23.50 -14.34 12.42
N VAL A 135 22.20 -14.65 12.37
CA VAL A 135 21.23 -14.21 13.39
C VAL A 135 20.77 -15.38 14.26
N ILE A 136 20.71 -16.60 13.71
CA ILE A 136 20.32 -17.80 14.46
C ILE A 136 21.55 -18.44 15.09
N ASN A 137 21.50 -18.65 16.40
CA ASN A 137 22.46 -19.47 17.12
C ASN A 137 21.94 -20.91 17.19
N ILE A 138 22.50 -21.77 16.33
CA ILE A 138 22.10 -23.18 16.25
C ILE A 138 22.56 -23.98 17.48
N GLN A 139 23.70 -23.61 18.09
CA GLN A 139 24.26 -24.34 19.23
C GLN A 139 23.37 -24.20 20.47
N ASP A 140 22.90 -22.98 20.73
CA ASP A 140 22.09 -22.67 21.92
C ASP A 140 20.58 -22.61 21.64
N ASN A 141 20.16 -23.01 20.44
CA ASN A 141 18.78 -22.90 19.95
C ASN A 141 18.15 -21.51 20.25
N SER A 142 18.90 -20.45 19.97
CA SER A 142 18.54 -19.08 20.33
C SER A 142 18.76 -18.10 19.17
N ILE A 143 18.45 -16.83 19.39
CA ILE A 143 18.54 -15.75 18.40
C ILE A 143 19.47 -14.66 18.94
N TYR A 144 20.44 -14.23 18.15
CA TYR A 144 21.30 -13.10 18.51
C TYR A 144 20.53 -11.78 18.47
N ASN A 145 20.78 -10.91 19.46
CA ASN A 145 20.35 -9.52 19.41
C ASN A 145 20.96 -8.84 18.18
N THR A 146 20.12 -8.50 17.21
CA THR A 146 20.56 -8.03 15.88
C THR A 146 19.86 -6.73 15.52
N ILE A 147 20.65 -5.74 15.08
CA ILE A 147 20.15 -4.48 14.52
C ILE A 147 20.33 -4.51 13.01
N ILE A 148 19.25 -4.24 12.27
CA ILE A 148 19.28 -4.10 10.81
C ILE A 148 19.25 -2.61 10.48
N ALA A 149 20.34 -2.08 9.93
CA ALA A 149 20.50 -0.67 9.57
C ALA A 149 20.78 -0.48 8.07
N SER A 150 20.12 0.50 7.45
CA SER A 150 20.33 0.89 6.04
C SER A 150 19.67 2.25 5.74
N ALA A 151 19.91 2.82 4.56
CA ALA A 151 19.21 4.04 4.09
C ALA A 151 17.69 3.80 3.91
N PRO A 152 16.82 4.83 4.01
CA PRO A 152 15.38 4.71 3.76
C PRO A 152 15.08 3.99 2.43
N GLY A 153 14.09 3.10 2.41
CA GLY A 153 13.73 2.33 1.20
C GLY A 153 14.63 1.13 0.89
N ALA A 154 15.77 0.93 1.55
CA ALA A 154 16.69 -0.18 1.28
C ALA A 154 16.24 -1.55 1.85
N GLY A 155 14.94 -1.83 1.94
CA GLY A 155 14.42 -3.17 2.25
C GLY A 155 14.59 -3.67 3.69
N LYS A 156 15.06 -2.85 4.64
CA LYS A 156 15.27 -3.25 6.05
C LYS A 156 14.04 -3.89 6.70
N THR A 157 12.86 -3.27 6.59
CA THR A 157 11.61 -3.83 7.11
C THR A 157 11.17 -5.09 6.33
N THR A 158 11.53 -5.18 5.05
CA THR A 158 11.23 -6.36 4.21
C THR A 158 12.03 -7.57 4.67
N ILE A 159 13.34 -7.40 4.92
CA ILE A 159 14.21 -8.44 5.49
C ILE A 159 13.70 -8.85 6.86
N LEU A 160 13.42 -7.89 7.76
CA LEU A 160 12.92 -8.19 9.09
C LEU A 160 11.62 -9.00 9.06
N ARG A 161 10.68 -8.63 8.17
CA ARG A 161 9.40 -9.33 8.03
C ARG A 161 9.56 -10.76 7.50
N ASP A 162 10.46 -10.97 6.53
CA ASP A 162 10.77 -12.31 6.03
C ASP A 162 11.44 -13.19 7.11
N PHE A 163 12.38 -12.59 7.85
CA PHE A 163 13.09 -13.25 8.95
C PHE A 163 12.15 -13.72 10.07
N VAL A 164 11.31 -12.82 10.60
CA VAL A 164 10.33 -13.14 11.65
C VAL A 164 9.44 -14.30 11.20
N ARG A 165 8.95 -14.27 9.95
CA ARG A 165 8.15 -15.36 9.41
C ARG A 165 8.90 -16.69 9.39
N LYS A 166 10.16 -16.72 8.94
CA LYS A 166 10.94 -17.96 8.86
C LYS A 166 11.20 -18.57 10.23
N ILE A 167 11.46 -17.73 11.24
CA ILE A 167 11.61 -18.20 12.62
C ILE A 167 10.28 -18.66 13.20
N SER A 168 9.20 -17.90 13.04
CA SER A 168 7.89 -18.27 13.57
C SER A 168 7.31 -19.53 12.92
N ASN A 169 7.65 -19.80 11.65
CA ASN A 169 7.21 -21.00 10.93
C ASN A 169 8.15 -22.19 11.10
N ARG A 170 9.31 -22.02 11.75
CA ARG A 170 10.12 -23.15 12.24
C ARG A 170 9.41 -23.74 13.46
N ASN A 171 8.32 -24.47 13.21
CA ASN A 171 7.82 -25.45 14.16
C ASN A 171 8.88 -26.54 14.26
N THR A 172 9.51 -26.65 15.44
CA THR A 172 10.22 -27.81 16.04
C THR A 172 10.81 -28.84 15.09
#